data_AF-A0A841ITL0-F1
#
_entry.id   AF-A0A841ITL0-F1
#
_cell.length_a   1.000
_cell.length_b   1.000
_cell.length_c   1.000
_cell.angle_alpha   90.00
_cell.angle_beta   90.00
_cell.angle_gamma   90.00
#
_symmetry.space_group_name_H-M   'P 1'
#
loop_
_entity.id
_entity.type
_entity.pdbx_description
1 polymer ?
#
loop_
_entity_poly.entity_id
_entity_poly.type
_entity_poly.pdbx_seq_one_letter_code
_entity_poly.pdbx_strand_id
1 'polypeptide(L)'
;MTHADRDAVAEVLREAYSQGQLDEDEFEERLDLAMKAKVGAELEPLTRDLGVEPQGGPGFRPAGAGAAQGAAGGTSASTPVERVTAAVGHAGNYFFPVVVPLLLLVVSDRVSPYIRRQAMESLNFQLLCLVGALVSALLFFLVVPLFVLVVIGVAWAFLPAVAAIAALMGKDWRYPMPYRFLKD
;
A
#
# COMPACT_ATOMS: atom_id res chain seq x y z
N MET A 1 14.89 9.64 23.26
CA MET A 1 14.12 8.81 24.20
C MET A 1 13.65 9.73 25.30
N THR A 2 12.35 9.89 25.42
CA THR A 2 11.73 10.67 26.49
C THR A 2 11.41 9.75 27.66
N HIS A 3 11.29 10.30 28.87
CA HIS A 3 10.81 9.53 30.03
C HIS A 3 9.43 8.91 29.74
N ALA A 4 8.60 9.60 28.96
CA ALA A 4 7.30 9.12 28.51
C ALA A 4 7.38 7.80 27.70
N ASP A 5 8.45 7.58 26.93
CA ASP A 5 8.63 6.33 26.17
C ASP A 5 8.88 5.14 27.13
N ARG A 6 9.59 5.36 28.25
CA ARG A 6 9.85 4.33 29.27
C ARG A 6 8.61 4.04 30.08
N ASP A 7 7.88 5.09 30.46
CA ASP A 7 6.65 4.97 31.23
C ASP A 7 5.55 4.24 30.45
N ALA A 8 5.44 4.50 29.14
CA ALA A 8 4.50 3.80 28.26
C ALA A 8 4.79 2.29 28.17
N VAL A 9 6.08 1.90 28.11
CA VAL A 9 6.48 0.49 28.08
C VAL A 9 6.27 -0.19 29.43
N ALA A 10 6.52 0.51 30.54
CA ALA A 10 6.21 0.00 31.87
C ALA A 10 4.71 -0.30 32.05
N GLU A 11 3.83 0.53 31.48
CA GLU A 11 2.39 0.32 31.52
C GLU A 11 1.98 -0.92 30.71
N VAL A 12 2.57 -1.13 29.54
CA VAL A 12 2.34 -2.33 28.71
C VAL A 12 2.80 -3.61 29.43
N LEU A 13 3.95 -3.57 30.12
CA LEU A 13 4.44 -4.71 30.91
C LEU A 13 3.50 -5.02 32.10
N ARG A 14 2.96 -3.99 32.79
CA ARG A 14 1.98 -4.18 33.87
C ARG A 14 0.68 -4.79 33.36
N GLU A 15 0.22 -4.36 32.19
CA GLU A 15 -0.97 -4.90 31.55
C GLU A 15 -0.78 -6.37 31.16
N ALA A 16 0.39 -6.73 30.60
CA ALA A 16 0.70 -8.11 30.26
C ALA A 16 0.81 -9.03 31.50
N TYR A 17 1.36 -8.51 32.61
CA TYR A 17 1.36 -9.22 33.90
C TYR A 17 -0.05 -9.44 34.44
N SER A 18 -0.93 -8.42 34.37
CA SER A 18 -2.32 -8.54 34.82
C SER A 18 -3.12 -9.57 34.00
N GLN A 19 -2.75 -9.76 32.74
CA GLN A 19 -3.32 -10.76 31.83
C GLN A 19 -2.69 -12.17 31.98
N GLY A 20 -1.73 -12.35 32.89
CA GLY A 20 -1.05 -13.61 33.15
C GLY A 20 -0.13 -14.07 32.00
N GLN A 21 0.27 -13.16 31.11
CA GLN A 21 1.21 -13.44 30.01
C GLN A 21 2.68 -13.35 30.43
N LEU A 22 2.94 -12.71 31.57
CA LEU A 22 4.25 -12.64 32.22
C LEU A 22 4.12 -13.20 33.64
N ASP A 23 5.11 -13.98 34.06
CA ASP A 23 5.25 -14.30 35.48
C ASP A 23 5.87 -13.12 36.25
N GLU A 24 5.85 -13.19 37.60
CA GLU A 24 6.36 -12.12 38.46
C GLU A 24 7.86 -11.87 38.25
N ASP A 25 8.64 -12.95 38.16
CA ASP A 25 10.10 -12.89 38.05
C ASP A 25 10.51 -12.25 36.70
N GLU A 26 9.83 -12.62 35.61
CA GLU A 26 10.02 -12.08 34.27
C GLU A 26 9.51 -10.64 34.16
N PHE A 27 8.42 -10.30 34.83
CA PHE A 27 7.91 -8.93 34.90
C PHE A 27 8.90 -8.00 35.59
N GLU A 28 9.46 -8.39 36.75
CA GLU A 28 10.45 -7.60 37.47
C GLU A 28 11.73 -7.40 36.65
N GLU A 29 12.22 -8.44 35.98
CA GLU A 29 13.42 -8.37 35.12
C GLU A 29 13.21 -7.42 33.93
N ARG A 30 12.08 -7.56 33.21
CA ARG A 30 11.76 -6.71 32.05
C ARG A 30 11.50 -5.25 32.46
N LEU A 31 10.91 -5.02 33.63
CA LEU A 31 10.67 -3.68 34.16
C LEU A 31 11.98 -2.96 34.54
N ASP A 32 12.91 -3.65 35.20
CA ASP A 32 14.22 -3.10 35.55
C ASP A 32 15.05 -2.76 34.29
N LEU A 33 15.02 -3.64 33.28
CA LEU A 33 15.65 -3.39 31.98
C LEU A 33 15.03 -2.19 31.25
N ALA A 34 13.71 -2.04 31.26
CA ALA A 34 13.02 -0.90 30.65
C ALA A 34 13.37 0.43 31.33
N MET A 35 13.52 0.45 32.66
CA MET A 35 13.90 1.65 33.41
C MET A 35 15.37 2.04 33.20
N LYS A 36 16.24 1.05 33.01
CA LYS A 36 17.68 1.25 32.73
C LYS A 36 17.97 1.56 31.25
N ALA A 37 17.07 1.22 30.34
CA ALA A 37 17.23 1.43 28.90
C ALA A 37 17.52 2.89 28.57
N LYS A 38 18.56 3.15 27.79
CA LYS A 38 18.99 4.51 27.43
C LYS A 38 18.51 4.93 26.05
N VAL A 39 18.14 3.96 25.20
CA VAL A 39 17.65 4.19 23.85
C VAL A 39 16.36 3.41 23.60
N GLY A 40 15.47 3.93 22.74
CA GLY A 40 14.18 3.29 22.45
C GLY A 40 14.31 1.92 21.76
N ALA A 41 15.41 1.67 21.06
CA ALA A 41 15.70 0.36 20.46
C ALA A 41 15.92 -0.76 21.49
N GLU A 42 16.25 -0.41 22.75
CA GLU A 42 16.37 -1.39 23.84
C GLU A 42 15.01 -1.77 24.44
N LEU A 43 13.96 -0.99 24.18
CA LEU A 43 12.60 -1.25 24.67
C LEU A 43 11.80 -2.16 23.71
N GLU A 44 12.07 -2.08 22.41
CA GLU A 44 11.41 -2.88 21.37
C GLU A 44 11.47 -4.40 21.61
N PRO A 45 12.62 -5.01 21.99
CA PRO A 45 12.66 -6.45 22.26
C PRO A 45 11.87 -6.85 23.53
N LEU A 46 11.67 -5.94 24.49
CA LEU A 46 11.00 -6.25 25.76
C LEU A 46 9.47 -6.41 25.59
N THR A 47 8.88 -5.77 24.57
CA THR A 47 7.43 -5.79 24.31
C THR A 47 7.04 -6.55 23.03
N ARG A 48 8.01 -6.93 22.19
CA ARG A 48 7.76 -7.62 20.91
C ARG A 48 6.94 -8.90 21.04
N ASP A 49 7.24 -9.71 22.05
CA ASP A 49 6.58 -11.01 22.24
C ASP A 49 5.15 -10.87 22.79
N LEU A 50 4.85 -9.72 23.41
CA LEU A 50 3.55 -9.43 24.00
C LEU A 50 2.54 -8.92 22.97
N GLY A 51 2.97 -8.59 21.75
CA GLY A 51 2.08 -8.22 20.64
C GLY A 51 1.29 -6.93 20.86
N VAL A 52 1.56 -6.19 21.95
CA VAL A 52 0.95 -4.91 22.28
C VAL A 52 1.96 -3.81 21.92
N GLU A 53 1.77 -3.18 20.76
CA GLU A 53 2.54 -1.97 20.42
C GLU A 53 2.18 -0.85 21.41
N PRO A 54 3.15 -0.20 22.08
CA PRO A 54 2.86 0.91 22.97
C PRO A 54 2.20 2.04 22.19
N GLN A 55 0.95 2.35 22.54
CA GLN A 55 0.24 3.51 22.02
C GLN A 55 0.83 4.78 22.65
N GLY A 56 1.75 5.43 21.94
CA GLY A 56 2.06 6.84 22.19
C GLY A 56 3.54 7.19 22.14
N GLY A 57 3.95 7.82 21.03
CA GLY A 57 5.20 8.57 20.94
C GLY A 57 5.49 8.97 19.49
N PRO A 58 5.73 10.26 19.17
CA PRO A 58 6.11 10.67 17.81
C PRO A 58 7.53 10.19 17.50
N GLY A 59 7.63 8.94 17.04
CA GLY A 59 8.88 8.31 16.64
C GLY A 59 9.39 8.83 15.31
N PHE A 60 10.58 9.40 15.33
CA PHE A 60 11.41 9.65 14.15
C PHE A 60 11.59 8.34 13.36
N ARG A 61 10.93 8.23 12.19
CA ARG A 61 11.14 7.13 11.25
C ARG A 61 12.46 7.36 10.50
N PRO A 62 13.45 6.45 10.56
CA PRO A 62 14.56 6.48 9.63
C PRO A 62 14.02 6.21 8.21
N ALA A 63 14.46 7.03 7.26
CA ALA A 63 14.13 6.88 5.85
C ALA A 63 14.76 5.59 5.29
N GLY A 64 14.01 4.49 5.32
CA GLY A 64 14.50 3.23 4.76
C GLY A 64 13.85 1.95 5.27
N ALA A 65 12.53 1.92 5.49
CA ALA A 65 11.78 0.67 5.69
C ALA A 65 10.27 0.88 5.49
N GLY A 66 9.88 1.58 4.42
CA GLY A 66 8.47 1.69 4.01
C GLY A 66 8.06 0.47 3.19
N ALA A 67 8.00 -0.73 3.79
CA ALA A 67 7.61 -1.95 3.09
C ALA A 67 6.66 -2.88 3.85
N ALA A 68 6.17 -2.54 5.05
CA ALA A 68 5.33 -3.48 5.79
C ALA A 68 4.21 -2.84 6.64
N GLN A 69 3.68 -1.68 6.25
CA GLN A 69 2.45 -1.14 6.86
C GLN A 69 1.35 -1.01 5.81
N GLY A 70 0.67 -2.13 5.64
CA GLY A 70 -0.57 -2.31 4.91
C GLY A 70 -1.24 -3.67 5.18
N ALA A 71 -0.75 -4.43 6.17
CA ALA A 71 -1.20 -5.80 6.46
C ALA A 71 -2.22 -5.85 7.62
N ALA A 72 -3.18 -4.92 7.62
CA ALA A 72 -4.38 -4.99 8.46
C ALA A 72 -5.66 -4.69 7.66
N GLY A 73 -5.67 -5.04 6.36
CA GLY A 73 -6.87 -5.11 5.55
C GLY A 73 -7.11 -6.56 5.18
N GLY A 74 -8.05 -7.22 5.86
CA GLY A 74 -8.42 -8.60 5.57
C GLY A 74 -8.59 -8.81 4.07
N THR A 75 -7.99 -9.87 3.54
CA THR A 75 -8.28 -10.43 2.23
C THR A 75 -9.72 -10.96 2.22
N SER A 76 -10.69 -10.05 2.21
CA SER A 76 -12.02 -10.36 1.71
C SER A 76 -11.84 -10.67 0.23
N ALA A 77 -11.98 -11.94 -0.13
CA ALA A 77 -11.95 -12.37 -1.53
C ALA A 77 -12.95 -11.51 -2.32
N SER A 78 -12.50 -10.95 -3.45
CA SER A 78 -13.35 -10.12 -4.31
C SER A 78 -14.60 -10.88 -4.76
N THR A 79 -15.76 -10.21 -4.71
CA THR A 79 -17.02 -10.79 -5.18
C THR A 79 -17.05 -10.90 -6.71
N PRO A 80 -17.86 -11.79 -7.31
CA PRO A 80 -18.00 -11.86 -8.76
C PRO A 80 -18.38 -10.54 -9.41
N VAL A 81 -19.24 -9.74 -8.76
CA VAL A 81 -19.64 -8.42 -9.24
C VAL A 81 -18.46 -7.46 -9.24
N GLU A 82 -17.67 -7.42 -8.17
CA GLU A 82 -16.48 -6.57 -8.11
C GLU A 82 -15.44 -6.92 -9.18
N ARG A 83 -15.28 -8.21 -9.46
CA ARG A 83 -14.38 -8.72 -10.53
C ARG A 83 -14.82 -8.24 -11.91
N VAL A 84 -16.11 -8.35 -12.22
CA VAL A 84 -16.67 -7.86 -13.49
C VAL A 84 -16.56 -6.34 -13.57
N THR A 85 -16.90 -5.62 -12.51
CA THR A 85 -16.81 -4.15 -12.46
C THR A 85 -15.37 -3.66 -12.69
N ALA A 86 -14.39 -4.29 -12.03
CA ALA A 86 -12.99 -3.98 -12.24
C ALA A 86 -12.52 -4.32 -13.67
N ALA A 87 -12.97 -5.46 -14.23
CA ALA A 87 -12.65 -5.85 -15.59
C ALA A 87 -13.22 -4.88 -16.64
N VAL A 88 -14.46 -4.45 -16.45
CA VAL A 88 -15.09 -3.39 -17.27
C VAL A 88 -14.33 -2.07 -17.10
N GLY A 89 -13.86 -1.75 -15.90
CA GLY A 89 -12.99 -0.61 -15.64
C GLY A 89 -11.73 -0.61 -16.49
N HIS A 90 -11.04 -1.75 -16.59
CA HIS A 90 -9.84 -1.87 -17.42
C HIS A 90 -10.15 -1.90 -18.92
N ALA A 91 -11.19 -2.63 -19.34
CA ALA A 91 -11.58 -2.72 -20.75
C ALA A 91 -12.17 -1.40 -21.29
N GLY A 92 -12.91 -0.65 -20.47
CA GLY A 92 -13.50 0.64 -20.85
C GLY A 92 -12.45 1.70 -21.22
N ASN A 93 -11.20 1.52 -20.78
CA ASN A 93 -10.09 2.39 -21.13
C ASN A 93 -9.82 2.50 -22.63
N TYR A 94 -10.18 1.49 -23.43
CA TYR A 94 -10.00 1.54 -24.89
C TYR A 94 -10.82 2.65 -25.55
N PHE A 95 -11.93 3.04 -24.92
CA PHE A 95 -12.81 4.10 -25.42
C PHE A 95 -12.64 5.40 -24.64
N PHE A 96 -12.47 5.30 -23.32
CA PHE A 96 -12.43 6.45 -22.42
C PHE A 96 -11.31 6.30 -21.38
N PRO A 97 -10.04 6.46 -21.79
CA PRO A 97 -8.87 6.07 -20.99
C PRO A 97 -8.74 6.78 -19.65
N VAL A 98 -9.18 8.03 -19.54
CA VAL A 98 -9.10 8.77 -18.27
C VAL A 98 -10.44 8.74 -17.52
N VAL A 99 -11.55 8.88 -18.23
CA VAL A 99 -12.88 9.05 -17.63
C VAL A 99 -13.35 7.77 -16.94
N VAL A 100 -13.18 6.60 -17.56
CA VAL A 100 -13.60 5.32 -16.96
C VAL A 100 -12.91 5.03 -15.62
N PRO A 101 -11.57 5.06 -15.52
CA PRO A 101 -10.92 4.73 -14.26
C PRO A 101 -11.11 5.83 -13.22
N LEU A 102 -11.23 7.10 -13.63
CA LEU A 102 -11.53 8.19 -12.71
C LEU A 102 -12.94 8.08 -12.11
N LEU A 103 -13.94 7.80 -12.95
CA LEU A 103 -15.32 7.58 -12.49
C LEU A 103 -15.39 6.35 -11.57
N LEU A 104 -14.72 5.26 -11.96
CA LEU A 104 -14.66 4.06 -11.14
C LEU A 104 -13.98 4.32 -9.79
N LEU A 105 -12.91 5.11 -9.77
CA LEU A 105 -12.21 5.50 -8.56
C LEU A 105 -13.12 6.30 -7.62
N VAL A 106 -13.84 7.30 -8.13
CA VAL A 106 -14.77 8.12 -7.32
C VAL A 106 -15.89 7.29 -6.71
N VAL A 107 -16.42 6.32 -7.47
CA VAL A 107 -17.48 5.42 -6.97
C VAL A 107 -16.95 4.41 -5.95
N SER A 108 -15.70 3.98 -6.12
CA SER A 108 -15.13 2.85 -5.38
C SER A 108 -14.99 3.07 -3.87
N ASP A 109 -14.83 4.31 -3.41
CA ASP A 109 -14.66 4.65 -1.98
C ASP A 109 -15.83 4.17 -1.11
N ARG A 110 -17.04 4.07 -1.69
CA ARG A 110 -18.26 3.62 -1.00
C ARG A 110 -18.59 2.15 -1.25
N VAL A 111 -17.92 1.51 -2.20
CA VAL A 111 -18.31 0.19 -2.71
C VAL A 111 -17.35 -0.90 -2.28
N SER A 112 -16.06 -0.77 -2.61
CA SER A 112 -15.11 -1.86 -2.42
C SER A 112 -13.65 -1.40 -2.45
N PRO A 113 -12.84 -1.80 -1.45
CA PRO A 113 -11.39 -1.59 -1.48
C PRO A 113 -10.71 -2.25 -2.69
N TYR A 114 -11.22 -3.38 -3.17
CA TYR A 114 -10.67 -4.06 -4.34
C TYR A 114 -10.87 -3.24 -5.62
N ILE A 115 -12.08 -2.75 -5.85
CA ILE A 115 -12.39 -1.90 -7.02
C ILE A 115 -11.55 -0.63 -6.95
N ARG A 116 -11.38 -0.03 -5.76
CA ARG A 116 -10.57 1.18 -5.57
C ARG A 116 -9.12 0.97 -6.00
N ARG A 117 -8.49 -0.11 -5.54
CA ARG A 117 -7.12 -0.48 -5.96
C ARG A 117 -7.02 -0.69 -7.47
N GLN A 118 -7.97 -1.42 -8.07
CA GLN A 118 -7.98 -1.65 -9.52
C GLN A 118 -8.18 -0.35 -10.33
N ALA A 119 -9.04 0.55 -9.84
CA ALA A 119 -9.27 1.86 -10.44
C ALA A 119 -8.03 2.76 -10.36
N MET A 120 -7.32 2.77 -9.22
CA MET A 120 -6.06 3.50 -9.07
C MET A 120 -4.96 2.99 -10.01
N GLU A 121 -4.80 1.66 -10.10
CA GLU A 121 -3.82 1.04 -11.01
C GLU A 121 -4.15 1.37 -12.48
N SER A 122 -5.43 1.30 -12.85
CA SER A 122 -5.92 1.68 -14.18
C SER A 122 -5.64 3.16 -14.48
N LEU A 123 -5.98 4.07 -13.56
CA LEU A 123 -5.79 5.51 -13.74
C LEU A 123 -4.30 5.88 -13.83
N ASN A 124 -3.46 5.30 -12.97
CA ASN A 124 -2.01 5.50 -13.02
C ASN A 124 -1.43 5.12 -14.38
N PHE A 125 -1.85 3.99 -14.94
CA PHE A 125 -1.40 3.52 -16.25
C PHE A 125 -1.84 4.45 -17.39
N GLN A 126 -3.08 4.90 -17.35
CA GLN A 126 -3.61 5.79 -18.39
C GLN A 126 -2.96 7.17 -18.33
N LEU A 127 -2.72 7.72 -17.13
CA LEU A 127 -1.97 8.97 -16.96
C LEU A 127 -0.52 8.83 -17.44
N LEU A 128 0.15 7.72 -17.11
CA LEU A 128 1.53 7.48 -17.57
C LEU A 128 1.60 7.40 -19.10
N CYS A 129 0.71 6.61 -19.73
CA CYS A 129 0.66 6.50 -21.18
C CYS A 129 0.31 7.84 -21.84
N LEU A 130 -0.65 8.58 -21.29
CA LEU A 130 -1.06 9.88 -21.83
C LEU A 130 0.06 10.91 -21.77
N VAL A 131 0.69 11.09 -20.60
CA VAL A 131 1.81 12.03 -20.43
C VAL A 131 2.98 11.61 -21.31
N GLY A 132 3.33 10.32 -21.30
CA GLY A 132 4.40 9.78 -22.14
C GLY A 132 4.15 9.99 -23.64
N ALA A 133 2.91 9.79 -24.09
CA ALA A 133 2.51 10.02 -25.47
C ALA A 133 2.55 11.51 -25.85
N LEU A 134 2.05 12.39 -24.99
CA LEU A 134 2.07 13.85 -25.22
C LEU A 134 3.50 14.40 -25.28
N VAL A 135 4.36 14.01 -24.33
CA VAL A 135 5.78 14.39 -24.34
C VAL A 135 6.44 13.84 -25.61
N SER A 136 6.18 12.58 -25.97
CA SER A 136 6.80 11.99 -27.15
C SER A 136 6.31 12.63 -28.46
N ALA A 137 5.04 13.00 -28.54
CA ALA A 137 4.47 13.73 -29.66
C ALA A 137 5.07 15.15 -29.80
N LEU A 138 5.36 15.83 -28.67
CA LEU A 138 6.04 17.12 -28.71
C LEU A 138 7.49 17.00 -29.18
N LEU A 139 8.17 15.89 -28.86
CA LEU A 139 9.54 15.59 -29.25
C LEU A 139 9.63 14.72 -30.53
N PHE A 140 8.58 14.68 -31.36
CA PHE A 140 8.47 13.72 -32.49
C PHE A 140 9.62 13.77 -33.51
N PHE A 141 10.33 14.90 -33.60
CA PHE A 141 11.46 15.09 -34.51
C PHE A 141 12.72 14.30 -34.11
N LEU A 142 12.75 13.74 -32.89
CA LEU A 142 13.79 12.82 -32.43
C LEU A 142 13.37 11.36 -32.68
N VAL A 143 14.36 10.48 -32.89
CA VAL A 143 14.12 9.03 -33.08
C VAL A 143 13.68 8.35 -31.79
N VAL A 144 14.25 8.73 -30.64
CA VAL A 144 13.97 8.06 -29.35
C VAL A 144 12.49 8.16 -28.94
N PRO A 145 11.83 9.33 -28.97
CA PRO A 145 10.40 9.46 -28.70
C PRO A 145 9.49 8.61 -29.60
N LEU A 146 9.88 8.39 -30.86
CA LEU A 146 9.12 7.52 -31.76
C LEU A 146 9.14 6.06 -31.28
N PHE A 147 10.30 5.57 -30.81
CA PHE A 147 10.40 4.25 -30.19
C PHE A 147 9.56 4.16 -28.91
N VAL A 148 9.56 5.22 -28.09
CA VAL A 148 8.73 5.29 -26.87
C VAL A 148 7.24 5.22 -27.22
N LEU A 149 6.77 5.89 -28.28
CA LEU A 149 5.39 5.80 -28.75
C LEU A 149 5.00 4.37 -29.15
N VAL A 150 5.89 3.63 -29.81
CA VAL A 150 5.66 2.22 -30.14
C VAL A 150 5.49 1.38 -28.87
N VAL A 151 6.37 1.56 -27.88
CA VAL A 151 6.28 0.85 -26.59
C VAL A 151 4.99 1.19 -25.86
N ILE A 152 4.62 2.48 -25.79
CA ILE A 152 3.35 2.92 -25.18
C ILE A 152 2.15 2.33 -25.93
N GLY A 153 2.17 2.35 -27.27
CA GLY A 153 1.09 1.79 -28.08
C GLY A 153 0.88 0.30 -27.84
N VAL A 154 1.97 -0.48 -27.77
CA VAL A 154 1.92 -1.91 -27.43
C VAL A 154 1.42 -2.12 -26.00
N ALA A 155 1.98 -1.40 -25.02
CA ALA A 155 1.56 -1.49 -23.64
C ALA A 155 0.05 -1.19 -23.49
N TRP A 156 -0.42 -0.11 -24.12
CA TRP A 156 -1.82 0.30 -24.11
C TRP A 156 -2.74 -0.69 -24.82
N ALA A 157 -2.28 -1.33 -25.90
CA ALA A 157 -3.06 -2.31 -26.65
C ALA A 157 -3.26 -3.65 -25.90
N PHE A 158 -2.31 -4.07 -25.07
CA PHE A 158 -2.34 -5.39 -24.44
C PHE A 158 -2.57 -5.35 -22.93
N LEU A 159 -1.93 -4.44 -22.19
CA LEU A 159 -1.96 -4.49 -20.72
C LEU A 159 -3.37 -4.27 -20.13
N PRO A 160 -4.23 -3.37 -20.64
CA PRO A 160 -5.61 -3.26 -20.15
C PRO A 160 -6.44 -4.52 -20.39
N ALA A 161 -6.20 -5.26 -21.48
CA ALA A 161 -6.86 -6.55 -21.71
C ALA A 161 -6.40 -7.60 -20.69
N VAL A 162 -5.08 -7.69 -20.44
CA VAL A 162 -4.54 -8.60 -19.41
C VAL A 162 -5.06 -8.23 -18.02
N ALA A 163 -5.13 -6.93 -17.71
CA ALA A 163 -5.68 -6.42 -16.46
C ALA A 163 -7.16 -6.80 -16.30
N ALA A 164 -7.96 -6.68 -17.37
CA ALA A 164 -9.36 -7.08 -17.36
C ALA A 164 -9.50 -8.58 -17.09
N ILE A 165 -8.71 -9.42 -17.76
CA ILE A 165 -8.71 -10.88 -17.54
C ILE A 165 -8.26 -11.23 -16.11
N ALA A 166 -7.19 -10.60 -15.62
CA ALA A 166 -6.71 -10.80 -14.25
C ALA A 166 -7.74 -10.38 -13.20
N ALA A 167 -8.44 -9.27 -13.43
CA ALA A 167 -9.54 -8.81 -12.59
C ALA A 167 -10.71 -9.79 -12.63
N LEU A 168 -11.05 -10.33 -13.80
CA LEU A 168 -12.03 -11.42 -13.93
C LEU A 168 -11.61 -12.67 -13.18
N MET A 169 -10.32 -12.93 -12.95
CA MET A 169 -9.82 -14.03 -12.10
C MET A 169 -9.79 -13.68 -10.60
N GLY A 170 -10.14 -12.45 -10.22
CA GLY A 170 -10.07 -11.96 -8.84
C GLY A 170 -8.66 -11.70 -8.35
N LYS A 171 -7.69 -11.54 -9.27
CA LYS A 171 -6.30 -11.23 -8.94
C LYS A 171 -6.15 -9.72 -8.80
N ASP A 172 -5.39 -9.29 -7.79
CA ASP A 172 -4.99 -7.88 -7.64
C ASP A 172 -3.94 -7.51 -8.71
N TRP A 173 -4.40 -7.22 -9.92
CA TRP A 173 -3.55 -6.81 -11.03
C TRP A 173 -2.84 -5.49 -10.73
N ARG A 174 -1.57 -5.41 -11.11
CA ARG A 174 -0.72 -4.22 -11.03
C ARG A 174 0.01 -4.04 -12.35
N TYR A 175 -0.06 -2.85 -12.94
CA TYR A 175 0.64 -2.59 -14.20
C TYR A 175 2.16 -2.49 -13.96
N PRO A 176 2.99 -3.07 -14.85
CA PRO A 176 4.44 -3.00 -14.77
C PRO A 176 4.93 -1.61 -15.20
N MET A 177 4.87 -0.64 -14.27
CA MET A 177 5.17 0.76 -14.54
C MET A 177 6.28 1.29 -13.64
N PRO A 178 7.16 2.18 -14.14
CA PRO A 178 8.24 2.75 -13.35
C PRO A 178 7.77 3.78 -12.31
N TYR A 179 6.63 4.45 -12.56
CA TYR A 179 6.13 5.53 -11.71
C TYR A 179 4.64 5.40 -11.42
N ARG A 180 4.21 5.86 -10.24
CA ARG A 180 2.83 5.83 -9.77
C ARG A 180 2.46 7.18 -9.14
N PHE A 181 1.41 7.80 -9.66
CA PHE A 181 0.93 9.10 -9.17
C PHE A 181 0.07 8.92 -7.92
N LEU A 182 -0.85 7.95 -7.96
CA LEU A 182 -1.73 7.59 -6.87
C LEU A 182 -1.14 6.42 -6.09
N LYS A 183 -1.11 6.58 -4.77
CA LYS A 183 -0.66 5.58 -3.79
C LYS A 183 -1.80 5.38 -2.78
N ASP A 184 -1.93 4.16 -2.27
CA ASP A 184 -2.88 3.81 -1.22
C ASP A 184 -2.51 4.45 0.13
#